data_AF-A0A363TZP1-F1
#
_entry.id   AF-A0A363TZP1-F1
#
_cell.length_a   1.000
_cell.length_b   1.000
_cell.length_c   1.000
_cell.angle_alpha   90.00
_cell.angle_beta   90.00
_cell.angle_gamma   90.00
#
_symmetry.space_group_name_H-M   'P 1'
#
loop_
_entity.id
_entity.type
_entity.pdbx_description
1 polymer ?
#
loop_
_entity_poly.entity_id
_entity_poly.type
_entity_poly.pdbx_seq_one_letter_code
_entity_poly.pdbx_strand_id
1 'polypeptide(L)' 'MAFEYMERIVMFKETSEGLTVEMDWLHEAGKEGWELVASIPLIAPNRDGIAYGTVGSHMILKRQKKVL' A
#
# COMPACT_ATOMS: atom_id res chain seq x y z
N MET A 1 -15.58 16.78 -12.75
CA MET A 1 -14.75 15.56 -12.69
C MET A 1 -14.85 15.00 -11.29
N ALA A 2 -15.41 13.81 -11.14
CA ALA A 2 -15.49 13.14 -9.83
C ALA A 2 -14.36 12.11 -9.76
N PHE A 3 -13.74 11.97 -8.59
CA PHE A 3 -12.73 10.95 -8.34
C PHE A 3 -13.28 9.89 -7.41
N GLU A 4 -12.78 8.68 -7.56
CA GLU A 4 -12.93 7.61 -6.58
C GLU A 4 -11.56 7.22 -6.04
N TYR A 5 -11.55 6.78 -4.78
CA TYR A 5 -10.35 6.40 -4.05
C TYR A 5 -10.49 4.98 -3.52
N MET A 6 -9.37 4.27 -3.53
CA MET A 6 -9.22 2.94 -2.92
C MET A 6 -8.03 2.99 -1.98
N GLU A 7 -8.19 2.44 -0.79
CA GLU A 7 -7.09 2.30 0.16
C GLU A 7 -6.77 0.84 0.41
N ARG A 8 -5.49 0.53 0.64
CA ARG A 8 -5.05 -0.82 0.99
C ARG A 8 -3.89 -0.76 1.96
N ILE A 9 -4.05 -1.41 3.10
CA ILE A 9 -2.96 -1.70 4.03
C ILE A 9 -2.36 -3.06 3.65
N VAL A 10 -1.05 -3.08 3.44
CA VAL A 10 -0.29 -4.27 3.11
C VAL A 10 0.77 -4.49 4.19
N MET A 11 0.69 -5.63 4.87
CA MET A 11 1.69 -6.04 5.86
C MET A 11 2.76 -6.91 5.20
N PHE A 12 4.01 -6.67 5.56
CA PHE A 12 5.13 -7.48 5.09
C PHE A 12 5.21 -8.78 5.87
N LYS A 13 5.67 -9.83 5.20
CA LYS A 13 5.90 -11.15 5.76
C LYS A 13 7.40 -11.36 5.94
N GLU A 14 7.77 -12.03 7.02
CA GLU A 14 9.15 -12.43 7.23
C GLU A 14 9.54 -13.55 6.28
N THR A 15 10.66 -13.36 5.60
CA THR A 15 11.26 -14.33 4.68
C THR A 15 12.77 -14.39 4.91
N SER A 16 13.46 -15.32 4.26
CA SER A 16 14.93 -15.39 4.30
C SER A 16 15.63 -14.15 3.73
N GLU A 17 14.92 -13.35 2.93
CA GLU A 17 15.42 -12.10 2.32
C GLU A 17 15.06 -10.86 3.16
N GLY A 18 14.36 -11.04 4.28
CA GLY A 18 13.83 -9.97 5.13
C GLY A 18 12.31 -9.83 5.04
N LEU A 19 11.80 -8.64 5.36
CA LEU A 19 10.37 -8.33 5.30
C LEU A 19 9.95 -8.00 3.87
N THR A 20 9.16 -8.87 3.24
CA THR A 20 8.73 -8.74 1.85
C THR A 20 7.23 -8.97 1.68
N VAL A 21 6.67 -8.52 0.57
CA VAL A 21 5.28 -8.79 0.19
C VAL A 21 5.11 -8.76 -1.32
N GLU A 22 4.24 -9.61 -1.84
CA GLU A 22 3.88 -9.60 -3.25
C GLU A 22 2.95 -8.42 -3.58
N MET A 23 3.25 -7.74 -4.68
CA MET A 23 2.58 -6.49 -5.07
C MET A 23 1.84 -6.60 -6.41
N ASP A 24 1.58 -7.81 -6.91
CA ASP A 24 0.91 -8.07 -8.19
C ASP A 24 -0.45 -7.37 -8.30
N TRP A 25 -1.13 -7.17 -7.17
CA TRP A 25 -2.40 -6.46 -7.11
C TRP A 25 -2.30 -4.99 -7.57
N LEU A 26 -1.15 -4.33 -7.43
CA LEU A 26 -0.95 -2.96 -7.94
C LEU A 26 -0.95 -2.96 -9.47
N HIS A 27 -0.41 -4.01 -10.08
CA HIS A 27 -0.42 -4.15 -11.53
C HIS A 27 -1.85 -4.33 -12.06
N GLU A 28 -2.64 -5.18 -11.42
CA GLU A 28 -4.06 -5.36 -11.76
C GLU A 28 -4.87 -4.07 -11.52
N ALA A 29 -4.62 -3.36 -10.42
CA ALA A 29 -5.24 -2.06 -10.17
C ALA A 29 -4.90 -1.05 -11.27
N GLY A 30 -3.65 -1.01 -11.72
CA GLY A 30 -3.21 -0.17 -12.83
C GLY A 30 -3.95 -0.46 -14.14
N LYS A 31 -4.20 -1.74 -14.46
CA LYS A 31 -5.00 -2.14 -15.65
C LYS A 31 -6.44 -1.61 -15.59
N GLU A 32 -7.00 -1.46 -14.39
CA GLU A 32 -8.32 -0.87 -14.19
C GLU A 32 -8.33 0.67 -14.16
N GLY A 33 -7.18 1.30 -14.39
CA GLY A 33 -7.01 2.75 -14.40
C GLY A 33 -6.83 3.38 -13.02
N TRP A 34 -6.51 2.59 -11.99
CA TRP A 34 -6.11 3.12 -10.69
C TRP A 34 -4.67 3.60 -10.71
N GLU A 35 -4.45 4.80 -10.18
CA GLU A 35 -3.13 5.42 -10.05
C GLU A 35 -2.76 5.49 -8.57
N LEU A 36 -1.55 5.06 -8.21
CA LEU A 36 -1.02 5.19 -6.85
C LEU A 36 -0.73 6.66 -6.56
N VAL A 37 -1.37 7.22 -5.53
CA VAL A 37 -1.21 8.63 -5.14
C VAL A 37 -0.53 8.82 -3.79
N ALA A 38 -0.54 7.80 -2.92
CA ALA A 38 0.22 7.81 -1.68
C ALA A 38 0.66 6.40 -1.28
N SER A 39 1.83 6.30 -0.65
CA SER A 39 2.34 5.10 0.02
C SER A 39 2.95 5.53 1.35
N ILE A 40 2.30 5.19 2.45
CA ILE A 40 2.68 5.56 3.81
C ILE A 40 3.29 4.34 4.50
N PRO A 41 4.57 4.36 4.91
CA PRO A 41 5.18 3.24 5.62
C PRO A 41 4.51 3.02 6.98
N LEU A 42 4.21 1.77 7.30
CA LEU A 42 3.73 1.36 8.61
C LEU A 42 4.92 0.95 9.46
N ILE A 43 5.13 1.66 10.56
CA ILE A 43 6.29 1.46 11.44
C ILE A 43 5.84 0.73 12.69
N ALA A 44 6.48 -0.40 12.99
CA ALA A 44 6.29 -1.08 14.27
C ALA A 44 7.37 -0.61 15.27
N PRO A 45 6.98 -0.14 16.47
CA PRO A 45 7.93 0.11 17.53
C PRO A 45 8.43 -1.21 18.12
N ASN A 46 9.68 -1.22 18.60
CA ASN A 46 10.16 -2.30 19.46
C ASN A 46 9.56 -2.19 20.88
N ARG A 47 9.95 -3.09 21.79
CA ARG A 47 9.45 -3.10 23.18
C ARG A 47 9.75 -1.80 23.95
N ASP A 48 10.75 -1.04 23.52
CA ASP A 48 11.15 0.23 24.11
C ASP A 48 10.45 1.45 23.47
N GLY A 49 9.51 1.21 22.54
CA GLY A 49 8.80 2.27 21.82
C GLY A 49 9.59 2.91 20.68
N ILE A 50 10.79 2.38 20.36
CA ILE A 50 11.66 2.91 19.32
C ILE A 50 11.23 2.32 17.97
N ALA A 51 11.01 3.19 16.98
CA ALA A 51 10.76 2.80 15.60
C ALA A 51 11.91 1.91 15.08
N TYR A 52 11.62 0.63 14.87
CA TYR A 52 12.66 -0.36 14.54
C TYR A 52 12.60 -0.85 13.08
N GLY A 53 11.47 -0.67 12.40
CA GLY A 53 11.39 -1.03 10.98
C GLY A 53 10.04 -0.74 10.34
N THR A 54 10.05 -0.75 9.00
CA THR A 54 8.81 -0.72 8.21
C THR A 54 8.27 -2.14 8.12
N VAL A 55 7.07 -2.34 8.64
CA VAL A 55 6.37 -3.63 8.68
C VAL A 55 5.25 -3.75 7.66
N GLY A 56 5.01 -2.68 6.90
CA GLY A 56 3.98 -2.64 5.89
C GLY A 56 3.89 -1.27 5.22
N SER A 57 2.90 -1.10 4.36
CA SER A 57 2.55 0.18 3.76
C SER A 57 1.05 0.34 3.66
N HIS A 58 0.56 1.55 3.97
CA HIS A 58 -0.77 1.99 3.64
C HIS A 58 -0.72 2.73 2.30
N MET A 59 -1.37 2.18 1.29
CA MET A 59 -1.39 2.71 -0.06
C MET A 59 -2.76 3.29 -0.40
N ILE A 60 -2.75 4.46 -1.05
CA ILE A 60 -3.96 5.13 -1.53
C ILE A 60 -3.84 5.24 -3.04
N LEU A 61 -4.89 4.79 -3.72
CA LEU A 61 -5.04 4.86 -5.16
C LEU A 61 -6.22 5.76 -5.52
N LYS A 62 -6.15 6.37 -6.68
CA LYS A 62 -7.15 7.29 -7.22
C LYS A 62 -7.44 6.94 -8.67
N ARG A 63 -8.68 7.11 -9.12
CA ARG A 63 -9.01 7.15 -10.55
C ARG A 63 -10.14 8.12 -10.84
N GLN A 64 -10.30 8.48 -12.11
CA GLN A 64 -11.48 9.21 -12.57
C GLN A 64 -12.71 8.32 -12.42
N LYS A 65 -13.75 8.84 -11.75
CA LYS A 65 -15.03 8.15 -11.62
C LYS A 65 -15.64 8.02 -13.00
N LYS A 66 -15.87 6.80 -13.45
CA LYS A 66 -16.63 6.55 -14.69
C LYS A 66 -18.06 7.09 -14.47
N VAL A 67 -18.42 8.11 -15.24
CA VAL A 67 -19.81 8.57 -15.33
C VAL A 67 -20.46 7.69 -16.39
N LEU A 68 -21.43 6.87 -15.98
CA LEU A 68 -22.26 6.06 -16.88
C LEU A 68 -23.13 6.96 -17.76
#